data_AF-A0A385SE00-F1
#
_entry.id   AF-A0A385SE00-F1
#
_cell.length_a   1.000
_cell.length_b   1.000
_cell.length_c   1.000
_cell.angle_alpha   90.00
_cell.angle_beta   90.00
_cell.angle_gamma   90.00
#
_symmetry.space_group_name_H-M   'P 1'
#
loop_
_entity.id
_entity.type
_entity.pdbx_description
1 polymer ?
#
loop_
_entity_poly.entity_id
_entity_poly.type
_entity_poly.pdbx_seq_one_letter_code
_entity_poly.pdbx_strand_id
1 'polypeptide(L)'
;MKGSIETLSKEVFNVLEESEVGSLLSFNKELEKVNFSEFLTYNFGFYSPSYLDRLMFATKEYWEGFSLDNWIDLMHKNSNHELGIRYCLSFLYKYVGIDSLKLFSDFTDIDNVVKTNILTYFESQKGTLAVFDRIYLSELQKFDLRPSDFETVKEKLIKEGASAAVKIHPRKINL
;
A
#
# COMPACT_ATOMS: atom_id res chain seq x y z
N MET A 1 -18.51 16.33 3.36
CA MET A 1 -17.38 15.55 3.93
C MET A 1 -16.08 15.67 3.14
N LYS A 2 -16.05 15.98 1.82
CA LYS A 2 -14.78 16.19 1.08
C LYS A 2 -13.83 17.22 1.71
N GLY A 3 -14.36 18.32 2.26
CA GLY A 3 -13.53 19.36 2.89
C GLY A 3 -12.74 18.88 4.12
N SER A 4 -13.20 17.85 4.85
CA SER A 4 -12.44 17.33 6.00
C SER A 4 -11.32 16.38 5.58
N ILE A 5 -11.51 15.58 4.52
CA ILE A 5 -10.48 14.68 3.99
C ILE A 5 -9.35 15.47 3.34
N GLU A 6 -9.67 16.49 2.54
CA GLU A 6 -8.66 17.35 1.92
C GLU A 6 -7.79 18.05 2.97
N THR A 7 -8.42 18.67 3.99
CA THR A 7 -7.68 19.33 5.08
C THR A 7 -6.81 18.34 5.83
N LEU A 8 -7.37 17.19 6.25
CA LEU A 8 -6.60 16.16 6.95
C LEU A 8 -5.43 15.64 6.10
N SER A 9 -5.63 15.45 4.80
CA SER A 9 -4.56 14.99 3.90
C SER A 9 -3.43 16.01 3.78
N LYS A 10 -3.75 17.31 3.75
CA LYS A 10 -2.74 18.38 3.76
C LYS A 10 -1.95 18.42 5.07
N GLU A 11 -2.65 18.28 6.19
CA GLU A 11 -2.00 18.29 7.51
C GLU A 11 -1.08 17.07 7.69
N VAL A 12 -1.56 15.87 7.31
CA VAL A 12 -0.75 14.64 7.31
C VAL A 12 0.43 14.76 6.35
N PHE A 13 0.22 15.33 5.16
CA PHE A 13 1.31 15.58 4.20
C PHE A 13 2.40 16.46 4.79
N ASN A 14 2.05 17.61 5.37
CA ASN A 14 3.04 18.53 5.94
C ASN A 14 3.84 17.87 7.07
N VAL A 15 3.17 17.14 7.97
CA VAL A 15 3.85 16.47 9.09
C VAL A 15 4.77 15.35 8.60
N LEU A 16 4.31 14.56 7.63
CA LEU A 16 5.17 13.54 7.05
C LEU A 16 6.32 14.21 6.29
N GLU A 17 6.11 15.22 5.46
CA GLU A 17 7.20 15.86 4.71
C GLU A 17 8.29 16.46 5.62
N GLU A 18 7.90 17.14 6.71
CA GLU A 18 8.82 17.82 7.63
C GLU A 18 9.54 16.90 8.62
N SER A 19 8.97 15.72 8.93
CA SER A 19 9.55 14.80 9.90
C SER A 19 10.43 13.72 9.26
N GLU A 20 11.61 13.45 9.81
CA GLU A 20 12.38 12.25 9.43
C GLU A 20 11.75 10.95 9.94
N VAL A 21 10.98 11.04 11.04
CA VAL A 21 10.28 9.92 11.68
C VAL A 21 8.78 10.17 11.55
N GLY A 22 8.13 9.49 10.61
CA GLY A 22 6.72 9.74 10.30
C GLY A 22 5.79 9.09 11.32
N SER A 23 5.40 9.83 12.36
CA SER A 23 4.35 9.40 13.29
C SER A 23 3.05 10.16 13.00
N LEU A 24 1.93 9.43 12.97
CA LEU A 24 0.59 10.01 12.81
C LEU A 24 -0.20 10.07 14.12
N LEU A 25 0.44 9.84 15.27
CA LEU A 25 -0.24 9.80 16.57
C LEU A 25 -1.10 11.05 16.85
N SER A 26 -0.67 12.22 16.37
CA SER A 26 -1.43 13.48 16.51
C SER A 26 -2.72 13.53 15.70
N PHE A 27 -2.89 12.64 14.72
CA PHE A 27 -4.03 12.58 13.79
C PHE A 27 -4.95 11.39 14.02
N ASN A 28 -4.68 10.52 15.00
CA ASN A 28 -5.46 9.28 15.19
C ASN A 28 -6.96 9.56 15.37
N LYS A 29 -7.31 10.59 16.14
CA LYS A 29 -8.73 10.95 16.37
C LYS A 29 -9.42 11.48 15.11
N GLU A 30 -8.67 12.13 14.23
CA GLU A 30 -9.16 12.68 12.98
C GLU A 30 -9.30 11.58 11.92
N LEU A 31 -8.32 10.68 11.85
CA LEU A 31 -8.32 9.51 10.98
C LEU A 31 -9.45 8.53 11.33
N GLU A 32 -9.75 8.34 12.62
CA GLU A 32 -10.91 7.54 13.08
C GLU A 32 -12.27 8.11 12.64
N LYS A 33 -12.37 9.42 12.35
CA LYS A 33 -13.61 10.09 11.97
C LYS A 33 -13.87 10.09 10.47
N VAL A 34 -12.89 9.70 9.65
CA VAL A 34 -13.02 9.68 8.19
C VAL A 34 -13.09 8.26 7.66
N ASN A 35 -13.69 8.10 6.48
CA ASN A 35 -13.58 6.83 5.77
C ASN A 35 -12.13 6.66 5.29
N PHE A 36 -11.39 5.72 5.89
CA PHE A 36 -9.97 5.55 5.61
C PHE A 36 -9.69 5.21 4.13
N SER A 37 -10.56 4.44 3.47
CA SER A 37 -10.43 4.18 2.03
C SER A 37 -10.59 5.45 1.19
N GLU A 38 -11.56 6.33 1.53
CA GLU A 38 -11.71 7.61 0.84
C GLU A 38 -10.52 8.54 1.08
N PHE A 39 -9.97 8.54 2.30
CA PHE A 39 -8.76 9.26 2.64
C PHE A 39 -7.57 8.79 1.78
N LEU A 40 -7.35 7.48 1.63
CA LEU A 40 -6.29 6.94 0.79
C LEU A 40 -6.50 7.24 -0.69
N THR A 41 -7.71 7.04 -1.22
CA THR A 41 -8.05 7.38 -2.60
C THR A 41 -7.77 8.86 -2.89
N TYR A 42 -8.12 9.76 -1.95
CA TYR A 42 -7.76 11.17 -2.08
C TYR A 42 -6.23 11.33 -2.14
N ASN A 43 -5.48 10.74 -1.21
CA ASN A 43 -4.04 10.89 -1.18
C ASN A 43 -3.35 10.39 -2.46
N PHE A 44 -3.78 9.23 -2.99
CA PHE A 44 -3.27 8.67 -4.24
C PHE A 44 -3.49 9.58 -5.46
N GLY A 45 -4.56 10.39 -5.46
CA GLY A 45 -4.88 11.29 -6.56
C GLY A 45 -4.11 12.62 -6.54
N PHE A 46 -3.54 13.01 -5.40
CA PHE A 46 -3.05 14.38 -5.20
C PHE A 46 -1.58 14.49 -4.77
N TYR A 47 -0.95 13.43 -4.27
CA TYR A 47 0.40 13.51 -3.72
C TYR A 47 1.41 12.59 -4.42
N SER A 48 2.70 12.89 -4.19
CA SER A 48 3.82 12.24 -4.86
C SER A 48 4.05 10.80 -4.37
N PRO A 49 4.65 9.94 -5.21
CA PRO A 49 5.03 8.57 -4.84
C PRO A 49 5.82 8.46 -3.52
N SER A 50 6.83 9.31 -3.32
CA SER A 50 7.68 9.28 -2.12
C SER A 50 6.89 9.54 -0.83
N TYR A 51 5.87 10.40 -0.88
CA TYR A 51 4.97 10.61 0.24
C TYR A 51 4.05 9.41 0.47
N LEU A 52 3.53 8.80 -0.60
CA LEU A 52 2.59 7.69 -0.48
C LEU A 52 3.21 6.47 0.21
N ASP A 53 4.48 6.13 -0.07
CA ASP A 53 5.17 5.05 0.66
C ASP A 53 5.21 5.34 2.17
N ARG A 54 5.54 6.58 2.53
CA ARG A 54 5.61 7.03 3.92
C ARG A 54 4.24 7.00 4.59
N LEU A 55 3.19 7.44 3.89
CA LEU A 55 1.82 7.37 4.37
C LEU A 55 1.41 5.92 4.65
N MET A 56 1.75 4.98 3.76
CA MET A 56 1.42 3.57 3.92
C MET A 56 2.12 2.95 5.15
N PHE A 57 3.35 3.35 5.46
CA PHE A 57 4.05 2.91 6.67
C PHE A 57 3.49 3.56 7.93
N ALA A 58 3.25 4.86 7.90
CA ALA A 58 2.75 5.61 9.06
C ALA A 58 1.33 5.19 9.49
N THR A 59 0.57 4.60 8.57
CA THR A 59 -0.80 4.12 8.80
C THR A 59 -0.88 2.61 9.06
N LYS A 60 0.23 1.99 9.49
CA LYS A 60 0.33 0.54 9.69
C LYS A 60 -0.78 -0.07 10.55
N GLU A 61 -1.16 0.62 11.63
CA GLU A 61 -2.22 0.21 12.55
C GLU A 61 -3.60 0.07 11.88
N TYR A 62 -3.90 0.87 10.85
CA TYR A 62 -5.18 0.82 10.14
C TYR A 62 -5.27 -0.43 9.23
N TRP A 63 -4.14 -0.95 8.74
CA TRP A 63 -4.11 -2.17 7.92
C TRP A 63 -4.47 -3.42 8.72
N GLU A 64 -4.20 -3.42 10.03
CA GLU A 64 -4.59 -4.51 10.92
C GLU A 64 -6.11 -4.67 10.97
N GLY A 65 -6.88 -3.59 10.74
CA GLY A 65 -8.34 -3.61 10.59
C GLY A 65 -8.86 -3.88 9.17
N PHE A 66 -8.02 -3.78 8.12
CA PHE A 66 -8.46 -3.93 6.73
C PHE A 66 -8.62 -5.39 6.30
N SER A 67 -9.84 -5.82 5.97
CA SER A 67 -10.10 -7.10 5.31
C SER A 67 -9.62 -7.10 3.85
N LEU A 68 -9.58 -8.27 3.24
CA LEU A 68 -9.33 -8.48 1.82
C LEU A 68 -10.35 -7.72 0.97
N ASP A 69 -11.63 -7.76 1.35
CA ASP A 69 -12.69 -6.99 0.68
C ASP A 69 -12.41 -5.48 0.74
N ASN A 70 -11.91 -4.95 1.86
CA ASN A 70 -11.53 -3.52 1.95
C ASN A 70 -10.39 -3.17 0.99
N TRP A 71 -9.43 -4.08 0.77
CA TRP A 71 -8.35 -3.90 -0.20
C TRP A 71 -8.87 -3.95 -1.64
N ILE A 72 -9.79 -4.88 -1.94
CA ILE A 72 -10.47 -4.98 -3.23
C ILE A 72 -11.25 -3.70 -3.51
N ASP A 73 -12.08 -3.26 -2.56
CA ASP A 73 -12.85 -2.02 -2.64
C ASP A 73 -11.95 -0.80 -2.85
N LEU A 74 -10.81 -0.71 -2.15
CA LEU A 74 -9.85 0.36 -2.33
C LEU A 74 -9.27 0.36 -3.76
N MET A 75 -8.91 -0.81 -4.30
CA MET A 75 -8.43 -0.92 -5.69
C MET A 75 -9.53 -0.54 -6.70
N HIS A 76 -10.78 -0.95 -6.47
CA HIS A 76 -11.92 -0.62 -7.34
C HIS A 76 -12.22 0.88 -7.34
N LYS A 77 -12.19 1.53 -6.17
CA LYS A 77 -12.33 2.99 -6.04
C LYS A 77 -11.23 3.75 -6.78
N ASN A 78 -10.06 3.13 -6.97
CA ASN A 78 -8.93 3.69 -7.70
C ASN A 78 -8.81 3.14 -9.14
N SER A 79 -9.86 2.51 -9.69
CA SER A 79 -9.85 1.96 -11.06
C SER A 79 -9.51 2.98 -12.16
N ASN A 80 -9.80 4.26 -11.93
CA ASN A 80 -9.42 5.36 -12.84
C ASN A 80 -8.09 6.05 -12.47
N HIS A 81 -7.40 5.56 -11.44
CA HIS A 81 -6.17 6.12 -10.89
C HIS A 81 -5.09 5.04 -10.81
N GLU A 82 -4.40 4.79 -11.92
CA GLU A 82 -3.39 3.71 -12.02
C GLU A 82 -2.35 3.76 -10.88
N LEU A 83 -1.94 4.96 -10.45
CA LEU A 83 -1.00 5.13 -9.36
C LEU A 83 -1.51 4.50 -8.05
N GLY A 84 -2.78 4.74 -7.69
CA GLY A 84 -3.38 4.19 -6.47
C GLY A 84 -3.43 2.67 -6.49
N ILE A 85 -3.80 2.08 -7.63
CA ILE A 85 -3.76 0.62 -7.79
C ILE A 85 -2.33 0.09 -7.66
N ARG A 86 -1.36 0.70 -8.34
CA ARG A 86 0.05 0.29 -8.27
C ARG A 86 0.57 0.36 -6.83
N TYR A 87 0.16 1.34 -6.04
CA TYR A 87 0.52 1.44 -4.63
C TYR A 87 -0.07 0.31 -3.80
N CYS A 88 -1.37 0.04 -3.92
CA CYS A 88 -2.03 -1.07 -3.23
C CYS A 88 -1.34 -2.41 -3.56
N LEU A 89 -1.14 -2.66 -4.85
CA LEU A 89 -0.50 -3.87 -5.35
C LEU A 89 0.94 -4.03 -4.85
N SER A 90 1.75 -2.99 -4.99
CA SER A 90 3.15 -3.00 -4.55
C SER A 90 3.25 -3.20 -3.04
N PHE A 91 2.39 -2.54 -2.27
CA PHE A 91 2.41 -2.63 -0.82
C PHE A 91 2.06 -4.03 -0.32
N LEU A 92 0.96 -4.58 -0.82
CA LEU A 92 0.52 -5.94 -0.53
C LEU A 92 1.57 -6.97 -0.93
N TYR A 93 2.20 -6.81 -2.09
CA TYR A 93 3.22 -7.75 -2.57
C TYR A 93 4.52 -7.67 -1.76
N LYS A 94 5.11 -6.48 -1.66
CA LYS A 94 6.44 -6.30 -1.07
C LYS A 94 6.38 -6.48 0.44
N TYR A 95 5.55 -5.69 1.11
CA TYR A 95 5.58 -5.59 2.57
C TYR A 95 4.74 -6.68 3.21
N VAL A 96 3.47 -6.79 2.84
CA VAL A 96 2.56 -7.79 3.44
C VAL A 96 2.91 -9.21 2.96
N GLY A 97 3.33 -9.38 1.70
CA GLY A 97 3.65 -10.69 1.15
C GLY A 97 2.45 -11.46 0.60
N ILE A 98 1.47 -10.74 0.06
CA ILE A 98 0.32 -11.27 -0.67
C ILE A 98 0.59 -11.22 -2.17
N ASP A 99 0.24 -12.27 -2.90
CA ASP A 99 0.28 -12.30 -4.36
C ASP A 99 -0.84 -11.42 -4.94
N SER A 100 -0.67 -10.11 -4.79
CA SER A 100 -1.63 -9.09 -5.17
C SER A 100 -1.81 -8.99 -6.69
N LEU A 101 -0.83 -9.44 -7.47
CA LEU A 101 -0.95 -9.50 -8.94
C LEU A 101 -1.95 -10.56 -9.37
N LYS A 102 -1.91 -11.74 -8.74
CA LYS A 102 -2.93 -12.77 -8.95
C LYS A 102 -4.30 -12.27 -8.52
N LEU A 103 -4.41 -11.69 -7.33
CA LEU A 103 -5.65 -11.09 -6.82
C LEU A 103 -6.26 -10.10 -7.82
N PHE A 104 -5.47 -9.18 -8.34
CA PHE A 104 -5.93 -8.18 -9.31
C PHE A 104 -6.21 -8.74 -10.70
N SER A 105 -5.50 -9.80 -11.10
CA SER A 105 -5.79 -10.50 -12.35
C SER A 105 -7.17 -11.16 -12.35
N ASP A 106 -7.74 -11.44 -11.18
CA ASP A 106 -9.07 -12.04 -11.02
C ASP A 106 -10.21 -11.00 -11.06
N PHE A 107 -9.90 -9.69 -11.00
CA PHE A 107 -10.93 -8.64 -11.05
C PHE A 107 -11.57 -8.54 -12.44
N THR A 108 -12.88 -8.71 -12.53
CA THR A 108 -13.61 -8.74 -13.81
C THR A 108 -14.19 -7.39 -14.23
N ASP A 109 -14.26 -6.45 -13.31
CA ASP A 109 -15.00 -5.18 -13.40
C ASP A 109 -14.09 -3.94 -13.53
N ILE A 110 -12.78 -4.15 -13.65
CA ILE A 110 -11.82 -3.10 -14.01
C ILE A 110 -11.64 -3.06 -15.53
N ASP A 111 -11.57 -1.86 -16.09
CA ASP A 111 -11.30 -1.64 -17.51
C ASP A 111 -10.06 -2.42 -17.99
N ASN A 112 -10.21 -3.12 -19.12
CA ASN A 112 -9.17 -4.02 -19.63
C ASN A 112 -7.88 -3.27 -20.02
N VAL A 113 -7.98 -2.01 -20.46
CA VAL A 113 -6.80 -1.20 -20.81
C VAL A 113 -6.02 -0.87 -19.54
N VAL A 114 -6.70 -0.40 -18.49
CA VAL A 114 -6.10 -0.15 -17.18
C VAL A 114 -5.46 -1.41 -16.62
N LYS A 115 -6.20 -2.52 -16.62
CA LYS A 115 -5.72 -3.81 -16.11
C LYS A 115 -4.45 -4.26 -16.85
N THR A 116 -4.45 -4.15 -18.18
CA THR A 116 -3.29 -4.51 -19.02
C THR A 116 -2.09 -3.61 -18.73
N ASN A 117 -2.28 -2.30 -18.62
CA ASN A 117 -1.20 -1.36 -18.31
C ASN A 117 -0.53 -1.69 -16.98
N ILE A 118 -1.35 -1.96 -15.96
CA ILE A 118 -0.88 -2.25 -14.61
C ILE A 118 -0.13 -3.58 -14.55
N LEU A 119 -0.71 -4.65 -15.13
CA LEU A 119 -0.04 -5.96 -15.16
C LEU A 119 1.27 -5.91 -15.96
N THR A 120 1.30 -5.19 -17.08
CA THR A 120 2.51 -5.01 -17.90
C THR A 120 3.59 -4.24 -17.13
N TYR A 121 3.20 -3.18 -16.41
CA TYR A 121 4.12 -2.46 -15.53
C TYR A 121 4.77 -3.40 -14.52
N PHE A 122 3.98 -4.24 -13.84
CA PHE A 122 4.52 -5.15 -12.83
C PHE A 122 5.33 -6.31 -13.41
N GLU A 123 4.98 -6.85 -14.58
CA GLU A 123 5.81 -7.86 -15.23
C GLU A 123 7.19 -7.29 -15.60
N SER A 124 7.26 -6.03 -16.06
CA SER A 124 8.54 -5.35 -16.31
C SER A 124 9.38 -5.12 -15.04
N GLN A 125 8.75 -5.15 -13.86
CA GLN A 125 9.36 -4.90 -12.55
C GLN A 125 9.49 -6.16 -11.68
N LYS A 126 9.14 -7.35 -12.20
CA LYS A 126 8.98 -8.59 -11.42
C LYS A 126 10.18 -8.95 -10.56
N GLY A 127 11.40 -8.72 -11.08
CA GLY A 127 12.63 -8.86 -10.32
C GLY A 127 12.64 -7.94 -9.09
N THR A 128 12.44 -6.65 -9.30
CA THR A 128 12.40 -5.60 -8.26
C THR A 128 11.29 -5.80 -7.23
N LEU A 129 10.14 -6.38 -7.61
CA LEU A 129 9.06 -6.70 -6.67
C LEU A 129 9.42 -7.84 -5.73
N ALA A 130 10.17 -8.82 -6.22
CA ALA A 130 10.58 -10.00 -5.47
C ALA A 130 11.81 -9.76 -4.60
N VAL A 131 12.62 -8.73 -4.91
CA VAL A 131 13.80 -8.35 -4.11
C VAL A 131 13.38 -7.46 -2.95
N PHE A 132 13.58 -7.95 -1.73
CA PHE A 132 13.56 -7.11 -0.54
C PHE A 132 14.97 -6.60 -0.26
N ASP A 133 15.31 -5.41 -0.78
CA ASP A 133 16.66 -4.86 -0.68
C ASP A 133 16.88 -3.97 0.57
N ARG A 134 18.13 -3.50 0.73
CA ARG A 134 18.55 -2.68 1.88
C ARG A 134 17.85 -1.32 1.94
N ILE A 135 17.45 -0.75 0.80
CA ILE A 135 16.81 0.56 0.74
C ILE A 135 15.42 0.46 1.37
N TYR A 136 14.65 -0.57 0.99
CA TYR A 136 13.33 -0.79 1.58
C TYR A 136 13.39 -1.08 3.09
N LEU A 137 14.40 -1.84 3.54
CA LEU A 137 14.60 -2.08 4.97
C LEU A 137 14.94 -0.78 5.72
N SER A 138 15.77 0.09 5.13
CA SER A 138 16.09 1.38 5.75
C SER A 138 14.88 2.32 5.82
N GLU A 139 13.98 2.30 4.84
CA GLU A 139 12.75 3.10 4.90
C GLU A 139 11.80 2.59 6.00
N LEU A 140 11.61 1.28 6.12
CA LEU A 140 10.80 0.71 7.22
C LEU A 140 11.35 1.08 8.60
N GLN A 141 12.68 1.05 8.76
CA GLN A 141 13.34 1.39 10.03
C GLN A 141 13.08 2.84 10.48
N LYS A 142 12.87 3.78 9.56
CA LYS A 142 12.49 5.17 9.91
C LYS A 142 11.14 5.26 10.63
N PHE A 143 10.30 4.23 10.48
CA PHE A 143 8.99 4.11 11.12
C PHE A 143 8.99 3.09 12.27
N ASP A 144 10.17 2.62 12.70
CA ASP A 144 10.31 1.52 13.66
C ASP A 144 9.57 0.23 13.22
N LEU A 145 9.50 0.01 11.91
CA LEU A 145 8.85 -1.15 11.30
C LEU A 145 9.87 -2.17 10.80
N ARG A 146 9.43 -3.42 10.80
CA ARG A 146 10.13 -4.59 10.27
C ARG A 146 9.14 -5.40 9.42
N PRO A 147 9.62 -6.22 8.47
CA PRO A 147 8.75 -7.08 7.68
C PRO A 147 7.83 -7.97 8.53
N SER A 148 8.31 -8.43 9.71
CA SER A 148 7.53 -9.24 10.66
C SER A 148 6.30 -8.51 11.20
N ASP A 149 6.30 -7.19 11.23
CA ASP A 149 5.21 -6.42 11.81
C ASP A 149 3.95 -6.43 10.91
N PHE A 150 4.06 -6.93 9.67
CA PHE A 150 2.95 -7.13 8.74
C PHE A 150 2.42 -8.59 8.70
N GLU A 151 3.03 -9.52 9.44
CA GLU A 151 2.63 -10.94 9.40
C GLU A 151 1.19 -11.14 9.88
N THR A 152 0.73 -10.39 10.90
CA THR A 152 -0.68 -10.44 11.34
C THR A 152 -1.65 -10.07 10.21
N VAL A 153 -1.32 -9.03 9.42
CA VAL A 153 -2.13 -8.60 8.28
C VAL A 153 -2.13 -9.70 7.21
N LYS A 154 -0.96 -10.22 6.87
CA LYS A 154 -0.79 -11.29 5.89
C LYS A 154 -1.56 -12.56 6.24
N GLU A 155 -1.42 -13.06 7.47
CA GLU A 155 -2.12 -14.25 7.94
C GLU A 155 -3.63 -14.09 7.86
N LYS A 156 -4.14 -12.90 8.23
CA LYS A 156 -5.56 -12.57 8.10
C LYS A 156 -6.02 -12.62 6.65
N LEU A 157 -5.33 -11.91 5.75
CA LEU A 157 -5.71 -11.87 4.33
C LEU A 157 -5.65 -13.26 3.68
N ILE A 158 -4.68 -14.11 4.06
CA ILE A 158 -4.62 -15.51 3.59
C ILE A 158 -5.83 -16.31 4.07
N LYS A 159 -6.24 -16.16 5.34
CA LYS A 159 -7.46 -16.80 5.87
C LYS A 159 -8.73 -16.33 5.14
N GLU A 160 -8.73 -15.10 4.65
CA GLU A 160 -9.81 -14.52 3.86
C GLU A 160 -9.76 -14.92 2.37
N GLY A 161 -8.75 -15.69 1.94
CA GLY A 161 -8.66 -16.28 0.59
C GLY A 161 -7.54 -15.74 -0.29
N ALA A 162 -6.73 -14.80 0.19
CA ALA A 162 -5.58 -14.30 -0.56
C ALA A 162 -4.48 -15.36 -0.71
N SER A 163 -3.77 -15.35 -1.85
CA SER A 163 -2.59 -16.20 -2.06
C SER A 163 -1.33 -15.54 -1.51
N ALA A 164 -0.40 -16.31 -0.94
CA ALA A 164 0.90 -15.79 -0.49
C ALA A 164 1.83 -15.49 -1.69
N ALA A 165 2.58 -14.39 -1.62
CA ALA A 165 3.57 -14.04 -2.64
C ALA A 165 4.80 -14.96 -2.57
N VAL A 166 5.36 -15.28 -3.74
CA VAL A 166 6.66 -15.97 -3.85
C VAL A 166 7.78 -14.95 -3.67
N LYS A 167 8.26 -14.75 -2.44
CA LYS A 167 9.41 -13.86 -2.16
C LYS A 167 10.73 -14.52 -2.58
N ILE A 168 11.58 -13.79 -3.30
CA ILE A 168 12.94 -14.23 -3.64
C ILE A 168 13.91 -13.56 -2.66
N HIS A 169 14.56 -14.36 -1.80
CA HIS A 169 15.56 -13.79 -0.90
C HIS A 169 16.77 -13.22 -1.68
N PRO A 170 17.29 -12.04 -1.30
CA PRO A 170 18.43 -11.42 -1.98
C PRO A 170 19.66 -12.32 -2.07
N ARG A 171 19.86 -13.21 -1.10
CA ARG A 171 20.96 -14.20 -1.09
C ARG A 171 20.91 -15.21 -2.25
N LYS A 172 19.80 -15.30 -2.99
CA LYS A 172 19.64 -16.19 -4.16
C LYS A 172 19.89 -15.48 -5.50
N ILE A 173 20.17 -14.18 -5.48
CA ILE A 173 20.52 -13.43 -6.69
C ILE A 173 22.04 -13.48 -6.77
N ASN A 174 22.57 -14.50 -7.46
CA ASN A 174 23.96 -14.48 -7.90
C ASN A 174 24.06 -13.39 -8.97
N LEU A 175 24.56 -12.22 -8.59
CA LEU A 175 25.11 -11.23 -9.53
C LEU A 175 26.50 -11.72 -9.99
#